data_AF-A0A7J4RIU3-F1
#
_entry.id   AF-A0A7J4RIU3-F1
#
_cell.length_a   1.000
_cell.length_b   1.000
_cell.length_c   1.000
_cell.angle_alpha   90.00
_cell.angle_beta   90.00
_cell.angle_gamma   90.00
#
_symmetry.space_group_name_H-M   'P 1'
#
loop_
_entity.id
_entity.type
_entity.pdbx_description
1 polymer ?
#
loop_
_entity_poly.entity_id
_entity_poly.type
_entity_poly.pdbx_seq_one_letter_code
_entity_poly.pdbx_strand_id
1 'polypeptide(L)'
;MENRVAIAARSRLPMEIHDISESLSECQSTMVREALAKGSAALAVRLPGLSGKLGSKEFDSEGAQLPRLGRELSSAAKLAGVAGIFHSDELPAYGISEEDVTQIRGFLNITDEDAFAFCVAPNWQAKLAMESVIHRSRIAYHRIPKEVRNVVIRKGQPEDGTTSALRPLPGGARMYPETDIPLQEISIERWEDLRSKLPPTSEERMERLKALDISSNQAEAILNAEIDDTLFDGIEGNLRLPAKPWASALLELGTSNVQALSVAVHLRESGLITKDGIDALVRSSEDVKPENMIEWMTNEASLRGFVPADSSEVEKVVEDILGEKADMVNEKGMAAMGPLMGVVMARLGGSADGKIVSKALREKISEMMNQ
;
A
#
# COMPACT_ATOMS: atom_id res chain seq x y z
N MET A 1 11.00 5.11 -46.22
CA MET A 1 11.95 5.77 -45.29
C MET A 1 12.50 4.77 -44.27
N GLU A 2 11.65 4.03 -43.56
CA GLU A 2 12.09 3.07 -42.51
C GLU A 2 13.04 1.97 -43.01
N ASN A 3 12.82 1.38 -44.19
CA ASN A 3 13.77 0.41 -44.76
C ASN A 3 15.17 0.99 -45.00
N ARG A 4 15.27 2.27 -45.41
CA ARG A 4 16.57 2.95 -45.58
C ARG A 4 17.27 3.15 -44.24
N VAL A 5 16.51 3.53 -43.21
CA VAL A 5 17.03 3.65 -41.83
C VAL A 5 17.50 2.30 -41.31
N ALA A 6 16.72 1.23 -41.53
CA ALA A 6 17.10 -0.13 -41.11
C ALA A 6 18.41 -0.60 -41.77
N ILE A 7 18.59 -0.33 -43.07
CA ILE A 7 19.82 -0.66 -43.81
C ILE A 7 20.99 0.16 -43.26
N ALA A 8 20.81 1.47 -43.06
CA ALA A 8 21.85 2.35 -42.52
C ALA A 8 22.24 1.96 -41.08
N ALA A 9 21.27 1.68 -40.22
CA ALA A 9 21.50 1.23 -38.85
C ALA A 9 22.22 -0.13 -38.81
N ARG A 10 21.85 -1.07 -39.68
CA ARG A 10 22.54 -2.37 -39.80
C ARG A 10 23.97 -2.23 -40.32
N SER A 11 24.22 -1.28 -41.23
CA SER A 11 25.56 -0.97 -41.72
C SER A 11 26.42 -0.29 -40.67
N ARG A 12 25.84 0.57 -39.82
CA ARG A 12 26.54 1.29 -38.75
C ARG A 12 26.80 0.40 -37.53
N LEU A 13 25.90 -0.54 -37.25
CA LEU A 13 25.99 -1.50 -36.16
C LEU A 13 26.03 -2.92 -36.75
N PRO A 14 27.16 -3.39 -37.28
CA PRO A 14 27.29 -4.76 -37.77
C PRO A 14 27.17 -5.76 -36.60
N MET A 15 26.86 -7.03 -36.91
CA MET A 15 26.75 -8.08 -35.89
C MET A 15 28.14 -8.60 -35.53
N GLU A 16 28.92 -7.76 -34.86
CA GLU A 16 30.30 -8.04 -34.47
C GLU A 16 30.43 -7.98 -32.95
N ILE A 17 30.83 -9.10 -32.37
CA ILE A 17 31.01 -9.30 -30.94
C ILE A 17 32.47 -9.64 -30.72
N HIS A 18 33.11 -8.90 -29.82
CA HIS A 18 34.53 -8.96 -29.57
C HIS A 18 34.78 -9.53 -28.17
N ASP A 19 35.70 -10.48 -28.05
CA ASP A 19 36.11 -11.00 -26.74
C ASP A 19 37.17 -10.08 -26.13
N ILE A 20 36.81 -9.43 -25.03
CA ILE A 20 37.66 -8.48 -24.30
C ILE A 20 38.17 -9.07 -22.98
N SER A 21 38.09 -10.39 -22.81
CA SER A 21 38.49 -11.06 -21.56
C SER A 21 39.95 -10.80 -21.22
N GLU A 22 40.84 -10.73 -22.22
CA GLU A 22 42.25 -10.40 -22.04
C GLU A 22 42.45 -8.94 -21.59
N SER A 23 41.71 -8.00 -22.19
CA SER A 23 41.73 -6.58 -21.83
C SER A 23 41.26 -6.31 -20.39
N LEU A 24 40.51 -7.25 -19.78
CA LEU A 24 39.98 -7.16 -18.43
C LEU A 24 40.71 -8.10 -17.44
N SER A 25 41.82 -8.71 -17.84
CA SER A 25 42.55 -9.68 -17.01
C SER A 25 43.11 -9.09 -15.71
N GLU A 26 43.53 -7.81 -15.74
CA GLU A 26 44.05 -7.08 -14.58
C GLU A 26 43.00 -6.20 -13.88
N CYS A 27 41.73 -6.28 -14.32
CA CYS A 27 40.66 -5.45 -13.79
C CYS A 27 40.41 -5.73 -12.30
N GLN A 28 40.28 -4.67 -11.50
CA GLN A 28 40.10 -4.76 -10.06
C GLN A 28 38.66 -5.03 -9.62
N SER A 29 37.70 -5.03 -10.57
CA SER A 29 36.30 -5.35 -10.29
C SER A 29 36.16 -6.80 -9.80
N THR A 30 35.71 -6.96 -8.55
CA THR A 30 35.51 -8.27 -7.92
C THR A 30 34.59 -9.16 -8.76
N MET A 31 33.50 -8.58 -9.26
CA MET A 31 32.51 -9.28 -10.06
C MET A 31 33.08 -9.77 -11.41
N VAL A 32 33.87 -8.95 -12.11
CA VAL A 32 34.51 -9.34 -13.37
C VAL A 32 35.54 -10.44 -13.12
N ARG A 33 36.44 -10.24 -12.15
CA ARG A 33 37.49 -11.19 -11.80
C ARG A 33 36.94 -12.55 -11.40
N GLU A 34 35.92 -12.58 -10.54
CA GLU A 34 35.28 -13.83 -10.13
C GLU A 34 34.56 -14.54 -11.28
N ALA A 35 33.90 -13.79 -12.16
CA ALA A 35 33.21 -14.37 -13.30
C ALA A 35 34.20 -14.97 -14.31
N LEU A 36 35.30 -14.27 -14.62
CA LEU A 36 36.36 -14.77 -15.49
C LEU A 36 37.07 -16.00 -14.87
N ALA A 37 37.35 -15.98 -13.56
CA ALA A 37 37.93 -17.14 -12.86
C ALA A 37 37.04 -18.39 -12.90
N LYS A 38 35.72 -18.22 -13.02
CA LYS A 38 34.75 -19.32 -13.20
C LYS A 38 34.61 -19.79 -14.66
N GLY A 39 35.42 -19.26 -15.58
CA GLY A 39 35.39 -19.61 -17.00
C GLY A 39 34.33 -18.86 -17.82
N SER A 40 33.80 -17.75 -17.30
CA SER A 40 32.97 -16.83 -18.10
C SER A 40 33.83 -16.06 -19.11
N ALA A 41 33.21 -15.55 -20.16
CA ALA A 41 33.85 -14.66 -21.13
C ALA A 41 33.31 -13.23 -20.98
N ALA A 42 34.16 -12.24 -21.17
CA ALA A 42 33.76 -10.85 -21.29
C ALA A 42 33.61 -10.51 -22.78
N LEU A 43 32.36 -10.38 -23.24
CA LEU A 43 32.06 -10.05 -24.64
C LEU A 43 31.53 -8.64 -24.76
N ALA A 44 32.04 -7.90 -25.74
CA ALA A 44 31.74 -6.50 -25.99
C ALA A 44 31.24 -6.24 -27.41
N VAL A 45 30.48 -5.16 -27.56
CA VAL A 45 29.96 -4.66 -28.84
C VAL A 45 30.27 -3.18 -28.99
N ARG A 46 30.52 -2.78 -30.25
CA ARG A 46 30.77 -1.40 -30.64
C ARG A 46 29.44 -0.70 -30.93
N LEU A 47 29.29 0.52 -30.42
CA LEU A 47 28.07 1.33 -30.54
C LEU A 47 28.39 2.70 -31.17
N PRO A 48 28.60 2.79 -32.50
CA PRO A 48 29.16 3.98 -33.11
C PRO A 48 28.23 5.20 -33.08
N GLY A 49 28.73 6.36 -32.67
CA GLY A 49 27.97 7.61 -32.50
C GLY A 49 26.96 7.63 -31.34
N LEU A 50 27.05 6.67 -30.40
CA LEU A 50 26.19 6.57 -29.22
C LEU A 50 26.88 7.03 -27.92
N SER A 51 28.10 7.56 -27.99
CA SER A 51 28.78 8.16 -26.84
C SER A 51 27.93 9.29 -26.24
N GLY A 52 27.76 9.26 -24.91
CA GLY A 52 26.94 10.22 -24.15
C GLY A 52 25.42 10.05 -24.30
N LYS A 53 24.94 9.07 -25.08
CA LYS A 53 23.51 8.84 -25.34
C LYS A 53 22.93 7.63 -24.58
N LEU A 54 23.77 6.87 -23.87
CA LEU A 54 23.35 5.68 -23.11
C LEU A 54 22.95 6.04 -21.67
N GLY A 55 23.67 6.97 -21.04
CA GLY A 55 23.69 7.11 -19.57
C GLY A 55 23.13 8.39 -18.95
N SER A 56 22.50 9.32 -19.70
CA SER A 56 22.09 10.65 -19.19
C SER A 56 21.37 10.57 -17.83
N LYS A 57 21.85 11.33 -16.83
CA LYS A 57 21.30 11.38 -15.45
C LYS A 57 20.38 12.59 -15.24
N GLU A 58 19.73 13.04 -16.29
CA GLU A 58 18.77 14.13 -16.22
C GLU A 58 17.45 13.67 -15.56
N PHE A 59 16.84 14.59 -14.81
CA PHE A 59 15.53 14.42 -14.18
C PHE A 59 14.53 15.36 -14.84
N ASP A 60 13.26 14.98 -14.86
CA ASP A 60 12.18 15.85 -15.31
C ASP A 60 11.77 16.86 -14.22
N SER A 61 10.78 17.71 -14.54
CA SER A 61 10.27 18.75 -13.63
C SER A 61 9.61 18.19 -12.37
N GLU A 62 9.21 16.93 -12.37
CA GLU A 62 8.55 16.25 -11.24
C GLU A 62 9.55 15.36 -10.46
N GLY A 63 10.82 15.35 -10.86
CA GLY A 63 11.90 14.63 -10.18
C GLY A 63 12.07 13.17 -10.62
N ALA A 64 11.38 12.71 -11.67
CA ALA A 64 11.56 11.37 -12.22
C ALA A 64 12.76 11.31 -13.17
N GLN A 65 13.48 10.18 -13.18
CA GLN A 65 14.64 10.02 -14.04
C GLN A 65 14.22 9.87 -15.51
N LEU A 66 14.82 10.68 -16.40
CA LEU A 66 14.56 10.55 -17.83
C LEU A 66 14.97 9.16 -18.37
N PRO A 67 14.25 8.61 -19.37
CA PRO A 67 14.57 7.30 -19.93
C PRO A 67 16.00 7.24 -20.46
N ARG A 68 16.77 6.26 -19.99
CA ARG A 68 18.16 6.02 -20.40
C ARG A 68 18.22 4.88 -21.40
N LEU A 69 18.82 5.10 -22.57
CA LEU A 69 18.99 4.04 -23.57
C LEU A 69 19.80 2.87 -23.00
N GLY A 70 20.79 3.12 -22.14
CA GLY A 70 21.56 2.07 -21.44
C GLY A 70 20.68 1.12 -20.61
N ARG A 71 19.62 1.65 -19.96
CA ARG A 71 18.63 0.80 -19.26
C ARG A 71 17.86 -0.09 -20.23
N GLU A 72 17.48 0.43 -21.39
CA GLU A 72 16.79 -0.34 -22.44
C GLU A 72 17.67 -1.45 -23.02
N LEU A 73 18.96 -1.15 -23.26
CA LEU A 73 19.94 -2.14 -23.71
C LEU A 73 20.16 -3.23 -22.64
N SER A 74 20.25 -2.84 -21.37
CA SER A 74 20.37 -3.77 -20.24
C SER A 74 19.14 -4.66 -20.10
N SER A 75 17.93 -4.12 -20.24
CA SER A 75 16.69 -4.89 -20.27
C SER A 75 16.65 -5.89 -21.42
N ALA A 76 17.09 -5.50 -22.62
CA ALA A 76 17.18 -6.41 -23.76
C ALA A 76 18.19 -7.54 -23.51
N ALA A 77 19.36 -7.23 -22.94
CA ALA A 77 20.37 -8.22 -22.60
C ALA A 77 19.88 -9.22 -21.55
N LYS A 78 19.14 -8.76 -20.52
CA LYS A 78 18.58 -9.61 -19.45
C LYS A 78 17.66 -10.71 -19.96
N LEU A 79 17.08 -10.59 -21.16
CA LEU A 79 16.31 -11.68 -21.79
C LEU A 79 17.18 -12.91 -22.07
N ALA A 80 18.49 -12.76 -22.24
CA ALA A 80 19.44 -13.85 -22.32
C ALA A 80 19.79 -14.46 -20.94
N GLY A 81 19.24 -13.93 -19.85
CA GLY A 81 19.46 -14.38 -18.46
C GLY A 81 20.71 -13.80 -17.79
N VAL A 82 21.39 -12.83 -18.40
CA VAL A 82 22.51 -12.11 -17.76
C VAL A 82 21.98 -11.13 -16.70
N ALA A 83 22.81 -10.79 -15.71
CA ALA A 83 22.43 -9.81 -14.68
C ALA A 83 22.25 -8.39 -15.25
N GLY A 84 22.91 -8.07 -16.36
CA GLY A 84 22.89 -6.78 -17.02
C GLY A 84 24.07 -6.64 -17.97
N ILE A 85 24.36 -5.40 -18.35
CA ILE A 85 25.50 -5.01 -19.16
C ILE A 85 26.23 -3.85 -18.49
N PHE A 86 27.48 -3.67 -18.87
CA PHE A 86 28.24 -2.44 -18.66
C PHE A 86 28.21 -1.61 -19.93
N HIS A 87 28.17 -0.29 -19.82
CA HIS A 87 28.31 0.59 -20.99
C HIS A 87 29.26 1.77 -20.75
N SER A 88 29.84 2.31 -21.82
CA SER A 88 30.84 3.38 -21.74
C SER A 88 30.40 4.58 -20.90
N ASP A 89 29.14 5.01 -21.01
CA ASP A 89 28.67 6.23 -20.33
C ASP A 89 28.45 6.09 -18.81
N GLU A 90 28.49 4.87 -18.26
CA GLU A 90 28.43 4.65 -16.81
C GLU A 90 29.79 4.32 -16.20
N LEU A 91 30.82 4.20 -17.04
CA LEU A 91 32.20 3.91 -16.64
C LEU A 91 33.03 5.20 -16.69
N PRO A 92 34.03 5.35 -15.80
CA PRO A 92 34.54 4.39 -14.82
C PRO A 92 33.61 4.22 -13.61
N ALA A 93 33.32 2.96 -13.24
CA ALA A 93 32.53 2.60 -12.07
C ALA A 93 32.67 1.10 -11.77
N TYR A 94 32.09 0.62 -10.66
CA TYR A 94 31.99 -0.81 -10.34
C TYR A 94 33.34 -1.55 -10.24
N GLY A 95 34.41 -0.82 -9.90
CA GLY A 95 35.77 -1.36 -9.84
C GLY A 95 36.47 -1.49 -11.20
N ILE A 96 35.87 -0.98 -12.27
CA ILE A 96 36.48 -0.83 -13.59
C ILE A 96 37.09 0.58 -13.65
N SER A 97 38.41 0.64 -13.84
CA SER A 97 39.21 1.86 -13.85
C SER A 97 39.17 2.57 -15.21
N GLU A 98 39.62 3.82 -15.25
CA GLU A 98 39.81 4.54 -16.53
C GLU A 98 40.84 3.86 -17.44
N GLU A 99 41.84 3.19 -16.86
CA GLU A 99 42.81 2.40 -17.62
C GLU A 99 42.10 1.22 -18.31
N ASP A 100 41.26 0.47 -17.58
CA ASP A 100 40.45 -0.62 -18.15
C ASP A 100 39.56 -0.12 -19.30
N VAL A 101 38.92 1.04 -19.12
CA VAL A 101 38.08 1.67 -20.17
C VAL A 101 38.93 2.01 -21.40
N THR A 102 40.13 2.56 -21.20
CA THR A 102 41.06 2.92 -22.27
C THR A 102 41.54 1.68 -23.03
N GLN A 103 41.85 0.58 -22.32
CA GLN A 103 42.23 -0.70 -22.92
C GLN A 103 41.10 -1.29 -23.79
N ILE A 104 39.86 -1.27 -23.28
CA ILE A 104 38.68 -1.72 -24.05
C ILE A 104 38.49 -0.86 -25.31
N ARG A 105 38.58 0.48 -25.18
CA ARG A 105 38.46 1.39 -26.33
C ARG A 105 39.54 1.11 -27.38
N GLY A 106 40.78 0.89 -26.94
CA GLY A 106 41.90 0.53 -27.81
C GLY A 106 41.68 -0.79 -28.54
N PHE A 107 41.24 -1.83 -27.82
CA PHE A 107 40.97 -3.15 -28.41
C PHE A 107 39.82 -3.12 -29.42
N LEU A 108 38.74 -2.39 -29.13
CA LEU A 108 37.59 -2.25 -30.02
C LEU A 108 37.85 -1.30 -31.20
N ASN A 109 38.96 -0.55 -31.18
CA ASN A 109 39.32 0.47 -32.16
C ASN A 109 38.17 1.46 -32.40
N ILE A 110 37.67 2.05 -31.32
CA ILE A 110 36.55 3.01 -31.34
C ILE A 110 37.02 4.42 -30.97
N THR A 111 36.31 5.43 -31.48
CA THR A 111 36.61 6.85 -31.23
C THR A 111 35.87 7.41 -30.02
N ASP A 112 36.13 8.67 -29.64
CA ASP A 112 35.43 9.34 -28.53
C ASP A 112 33.94 9.57 -28.80
N GLU A 113 33.53 9.63 -30.07
CA GLU A 113 32.13 9.72 -30.50
C GLU A 113 31.38 8.39 -30.35
N ASP A 114 32.12 7.29 -30.18
CA ASP A 114 31.59 5.95 -30.11
C ASP A 114 31.48 5.45 -28.67
N ALA A 115 30.42 4.68 -28.43
CA ALA A 115 30.21 3.97 -27.18
C ALA A 115 30.57 2.49 -27.35
N PHE A 116 30.65 1.79 -26.22
CA PHE A 116 30.67 0.33 -26.17
C PHE A 116 29.75 -0.17 -25.07
N ALA A 117 29.34 -1.42 -25.20
CA ALA A 117 28.69 -2.16 -24.12
C ALA A 117 29.28 -3.56 -24.04
N PHE A 118 29.36 -4.13 -22.84
CA PHE A 118 29.85 -5.49 -22.64
C PHE A 118 29.14 -6.19 -21.49
N CYS A 119 29.22 -7.52 -21.45
CA CYS A 119 28.79 -8.29 -20.28
C CYS A 119 29.78 -9.42 -20.00
N VAL A 120 29.79 -9.88 -18.74
CA VAL A 120 30.60 -11.03 -18.32
C VAL A 120 29.66 -12.15 -17.90
N ALA A 121 29.64 -13.23 -18.68
CA ALA A 121 28.76 -14.38 -18.50
C ALA A 121 29.32 -15.61 -19.23
N PRO A 122 28.78 -16.83 -19.04
CA PRO A 122 29.12 -17.96 -19.89
C PRO A 122 29.05 -17.59 -21.37
N ASN A 123 30.03 -18.01 -22.18
CA ASN A 123 30.24 -17.49 -23.55
C ASN A 123 28.95 -17.48 -24.39
N TRP A 124 28.21 -18.58 -24.41
CA TRP A 124 26.94 -18.69 -25.15
C TRP A 124 25.90 -17.65 -24.71
N GLN A 125 25.84 -17.36 -23.41
CA GLN A 125 24.90 -16.43 -22.80
C GLN A 125 25.30 -14.98 -23.04
N ALA A 126 26.60 -14.68 -22.90
CA ALA A 126 27.17 -13.38 -23.23
C ALA A 126 26.94 -13.03 -24.70
N LYS A 127 27.06 -14.02 -25.60
CA LYS A 127 26.82 -13.83 -27.03
C LYS A 127 25.36 -13.44 -27.31
N LEU A 128 24.39 -14.17 -26.75
CA LEU A 128 22.96 -13.86 -26.89
C LEU A 128 22.61 -12.48 -26.31
N ALA A 129 23.21 -12.11 -25.17
CA ALA A 129 23.05 -10.80 -24.57
C ALA A 129 23.56 -9.69 -25.50
N MET A 130 24.76 -9.85 -26.05
CA MET A 130 25.36 -8.88 -26.97
C MET A 130 24.61 -8.77 -28.30
N GLU A 131 24.11 -9.88 -28.86
CA GLU A 131 23.20 -9.86 -30.01
C GLU A 131 21.95 -9.03 -29.71
N SER A 132 21.35 -9.22 -28.53
CA SER A 132 20.17 -8.48 -28.08
C SER A 132 20.45 -6.98 -27.91
N VAL A 133 21.63 -6.61 -27.40
CA VAL A 133 22.09 -5.21 -27.32
C VAL A 133 22.23 -4.60 -28.71
N ILE A 134 22.84 -5.29 -29.67
CA ILE A 134 22.97 -4.81 -31.04
C ILE A 134 21.58 -4.62 -31.68
N HIS A 135 20.69 -5.60 -31.52
CA HIS A 135 19.32 -5.50 -32.02
C HIS A 135 18.56 -4.31 -31.43
N ARG A 136 18.63 -4.11 -30.11
CA ARG A 136 17.98 -2.99 -29.43
C ARG A 136 18.60 -1.63 -29.81
N SER A 137 19.92 -1.58 -29.99
CA SER A 137 20.63 -0.39 -30.44
C SER A 137 20.22 0.01 -31.86
N ARG A 138 20.00 -0.95 -32.77
CA ARG A 138 19.46 -0.67 -34.11
C ARG A 138 18.05 -0.09 -34.03
N ILE A 139 17.19 -0.62 -33.15
CA ILE A 139 15.82 -0.11 -32.93
C ILE A 139 15.84 1.35 -32.45
N ALA A 140 16.85 1.77 -31.70
CA ALA A 140 16.97 3.16 -31.22
C ALA A 140 17.10 4.21 -32.34
N TYR A 141 17.49 3.81 -33.56
CA TYR A 141 17.50 4.69 -34.74
C TYR A 141 16.11 4.84 -35.40
N HIS A 142 15.15 4.01 -35.00
CA HIS A 142 13.77 4.08 -35.46
C HIS A 142 12.93 4.93 -34.51
N ARG A 143 11.62 5.01 -34.79
CA ARG A 143 10.64 5.59 -33.86
C ARG A 143 10.58 4.77 -32.57
N ILE A 144 9.97 5.34 -31.53
CA ILE A 144 9.76 4.67 -30.25
C ILE A 144 9.12 3.28 -30.47
N PRO A 145 9.75 2.19 -30.02
CA PRO A 145 9.25 0.85 -30.24
C PRO A 145 7.95 0.61 -29.50
N LYS A 146 7.03 -0.09 -30.16
CA LYS A 146 5.78 -0.55 -29.56
C LYS A 146 6.04 -1.82 -28.75
N GLU A 147 5.90 -1.74 -27.43
CA GLU A 147 6.17 -2.85 -26.52
C GLU A 147 5.36 -2.80 -25.24
N VAL A 148 5.26 -3.93 -24.55
CA VAL A 148 4.71 -4.02 -23.20
C VAL A 148 5.82 -3.69 -22.21
N ARG A 149 5.53 -2.80 -21.26
CA ARG A 149 6.48 -2.32 -20.27
C ARG A 149 5.95 -2.54 -18.86
N ASN A 150 6.84 -2.86 -17.93
CA ASN A 150 6.52 -2.99 -16.51
C ASN A 150 6.94 -1.74 -15.76
N VAL A 151 6.11 -1.26 -14.84
CA VAL A 151 6.49 -0.24 -13.87
C VAL A 151 7.66 -0.76 -13.04
N VAL A 152 8.69 0.07 -12.87
CA VAL A 152 9.84 -0.28 -12.04
C VAL A 152 9.44 -0.17 -10.57
N ILE A 153 9.49 -1.28 -9.85
CA ILE A 153 9.12 -1.36 -8.43
C ILE A 153 10.39 -1.50 -7.59
N ARG A 154 10.50 -0.70 -6.53
CA ARG A 154 11.51 -0.84 -5.48
C ARG A 154 10.85 -0.85 -4.11
N LYS A 155 11.23 -1.80 -3.25
CA LYS A 155 10.67 -1.96 -1.89
C LYS A 155 9.13 -2.01 -1.85
N GLY A 156 8.52 -2.64 -2.85
CA GLY A 156 7.06 -2.83 -2.91
C GLY A 156 6.26 -1.60 -3.39
N GLN A 157 6.92 -0.52 -3.81
CA GLN A 157 6.28 0.67 -4.37
C GLN A 157 6.91 1.05 -5.72
N PRO A 158 6.19 1.75 -6.62
CA PRO A 158 6.78 2.35 -7.81
C PRO A 158 7.98 3.22 -7.42
N GLU A 159 9.10 3.08 -8.14
CA GLU A 159 10.33 3.83 -7.83
C GLU A 159 10.13 5.34 -8.07
N ASP A 160 9.90 5.70 -9.32
CA ASP A 160 9.83 7.07 -9.84
C ASP A 160 8.85 7.16 -11.02
N GLY A 161 7.93 6.19 -11.13
CA GLY A 161 7.03 6.07 -12.29
C GLY A 161 7.70 5.60 -13.59
N THR A 162 9.01 5.30 -13.57
CA THR A 162 9.67 4.76 -14.76
C THR A 162 9.22 3.34 -15.08
N THR A 163 9.43 2.95 -16.32
CA THR A 163 9.06 1.63 -16.83
C THR A 163 10.26 0.94 -17.46
N SER A 164 10.21 -0.39 -17.53
CA SER A 164 11.22 -1.24 -18.19
C SER A 164 10.56 -2.11 -19.25
N ALA A 165 11.24 -2.29 -20.39
CA ALA A 165 10.74 -3.16 -21.45
C ALA A 165 10.61 -4.61 -20.93
N LEU A 166 9.42 -5.20 -21.11
CA LEU A 166 9.15 -6.59 -20.73
C LEU A 166 9.18 -7.50 -21.96
N ARG A 167 8.36 -7.18 -22.95
CA ARG A 167 8.17 -8.01 -24.16
C ARG A 167 7.62 -7.18 -25.32
N PRO A 168 7.77 -7.65 -26.57
CA PRO A 168 7.09 -7.04 -27.71
C PRO A 168 5.57 -6.98 -27.50
N LEU A 169 4.89 -6.03 -28.16
CA LEU A 169 3.43 -6.01 -28.14
C LEU A 169 2.88 -7.37 -28.63
N PRO A 170 1.87 -7.92 -27.95
CA PRO A 170 1.17 -9.09 -28.47
C PRO A 170 0.56 -8.75 -29.84
N GLY A 171 0.58 -9.73 -30.74
CA GLY A 171 -0.18 -9.63 -31.99
C GLY A 171 -1.68 -9.50 -31.71
N GLY A 172 -2.44 -9.12 -32.74
CA GLY A 172 -3.90 -9.04 -32.63
C GLY A 172 -4.51 -10.38 -32.21
N ALA A 173 -5.42 -10.34 -31.23
CA ALA A 173 -6.18 -11.52 -30.83
C ALA A 173 -7.09 -11.97 -31.98
N ARG A 174 -7.05 -13.27 -32.29
CA ARG A 174 -8.01 -13.88 -33.22
C ARG A 174 -9.25 -14.25 -32.42
N MET A 175 -10.37 -13.61 -32.72
CA MET A 175 -11.64 -13.91 -32.09
C MET A 175 -12.53 -14.66 -33.08
N TYR A 176 -13.23 -15.66 -32.59
CA TYR A 176 -14.31 -16.36 -33.29
C TYR A 176 -15.52 -16.40 -32.35
N PRO A 177 -16.75 -16.41 -32.87
CA PRO A 177 -17.93 -16.59 -32.03
C PRO A 177 -17.81 -17.87 -31.21
N GLU A 178 -18.06 -17.77 -29.90
CA GLU A 178 -18.14 -18.90 -28.99
C GLU A 178 -19.46 -19.66 -29.25
N THR A 179 -19.38 -20.83 -29.87
CA THR A 179 -20.56 -21.59 -30.32
C THR A 179 -21.20 -22.40 -29.20
N ASP A 180 -20.48 -22.66 -28.11
CA ASP A 180 -20.99 -23.43 -26.98
C ASP A 180 -21.93 -22.59 -26.09
N ILE A 181 -21.87 -21.26 -26.22
CA ILE A 181 -22.70 -20.33 -25.46
C ILE A 181 -23.82 -19.82 -26.37
N PRO A 182 -25.10 -20.06 -26.03
CA PRO A 182 -26.21 -19.53 -26.81
C PRO A 182 -26.25 -18.00 -26.72
N LEU A 183 -26.83 -17.37 -27.74
CA LEU A 183 -27.02 -15.92 -27.75
C LEU A 183 -27.94 -15.51 -26.60
N GLN A 184 -27.44 -14.66 -25.71
CA GLN A 184 -28.21 -14.10 -24.61
C GLN A 184 -28.85 -12.78 -25.06
N GLU A 185 -30.16 -12.81 -25.30
CA GLU A 185 -30.93 -11.58 -25.51
C GLU A 185 -31.11 -10.83 -24.19
N ILE A 186 -30.95 -9.50 -24.24
CA ILE A 186 -31.24 -8.59 -23.13
C ILE A 186 -32.44 -7.75 -23.57
N SER A 187 -33.60 -8.03 -23.00
CA SER A 187 -34.82 -7.30 -23.34
C SER A 187 -34.78 -5.86 -22.82
N ILE A 188 -35.56 -4.98 -23.43
CA ILE A 188 -35.66 -3.57 -23.03
C ILE A 188 -36.23 -3.47 -21.61
N GLU A 189 -37.23 -4.30 -21.28
CA GLU A 189 -37.83 -4.33 -19.94
C GLU A 189 -36.81 -4.73 -18.87
N ARG A 190 -35.97 -5.74 -19.15
CA ARG A 190 -34.88 -6.14 -18.25
C ARG A 190 -33.85 -5.02 -18.09
N TRP A 191 -33.51 -4.33 -19.18
CA TRP A 191 -32.57 -3.22 -19.16
C TRP A 191 -33.08 -2.04 -18.32
N GLU A 192 -34.34 -1.66 -18.52
CA GLU A 192 -34.99 -0.58 -17.77
C GLU A 192 -35.16 -0.92 -16.29
N ASP A 193 -35.56 -2.16 -15.97
CA ASP A 193 -35.66 -2.63 -14.59
C ASP A 193 -34.32 -2.52 -13.85
N LEU A 194 -33.22 -3.00 -14.46
CA LEU A 194 -31.88 -2.90 -13.88
C LEU A 194 -31.42 -1.44 -13.74
N ARG A 195 -31.66 -0.61 -14.75
CA ARG A 195 -31.30 0.81 -14.72
C ARG A 195 -32.01 1.56 -13.59
N SER A 196 -33.25 1.18 -13.28
CA SER A 196 -34.02 1.78 -12.18
C SER A 196 -33.54 1.37 -10.79
N LYS A 197 -32.75 0.29 -10.70
CA LYS A 197 -32.24 -0.31 -9.45
C LYS A 197 -30.72 -0.20 -9.31
N LEU A 198 -30.10 0.74 -10.02
CA LEU A 198 -28.65 0.95 -9.88
C LEU A 198 -28.32 1.34 -8.44
N PRO A 199 -27.28 0.73 -7.84
CA PRO A 199 -26.83 1.14 -6.52
C PRO A 199 -26.31 2.59 -6.58
N PRO A 200 -26.40 3.33 -5.47
CA PRO A 200 -25.90 4.70 -5.40
C PRO A 200 -24.39 4.72 -5.62
N THR A 201 -23.93 5.77 -6.28
CA THR A 201 -22.51 6.07 -6.49
C THR A 201 -21.80 6.38 -5.16
N SER A 202 -20.47 6.31 -5.13
CA SER A 202 -19.70 6.69 -3.94
C SER A 202 -19.96 8.13 -3.49
N GLU A 203 -20.23 9.04 -4.44
CA GLU A 203 -20.57 10.43 -4.15
C GLU A 203 -21.96 10.53 -3.46
N GLU A 204 -22.98 9.88 -4.01
CA GLU A 204 -24.32 9.83 -3.41
C GLU A 204 -24.32 9.14 -2.04
N ARG A 205 -23.56 8.06 -1.87
CA ARG A 205 -23.36 7.39 -0.57
C ARG A 205 -22.69 8.33 0.45
N MET A 206 -21.69 9.10 0.02
CA MET A 206 -21.03 10.08 0.88
C MET A 206 -21.97 11.22 1.29
N GLU A 207 -22.79 11.73 0.37
CA GLU A 207 -23.82 12.74 0.68
C GLU A 207 -24.82 12.21 1.71
N ARG A 208 -25.26 10.96 1.55
CA ARG A 208 -26.14 10.28 2.50
C ARG A 208 -25.50 10.21 3.90
N LEU A 209 -24.22 9.85 3.98
CA LEU A 209 -23.47 9.79 5.25
C LEU A 209 -23.28 11.17 5.90
N LYS A 210 -23.06 12.23 5.11
CA LYS A 210 -22.93 13.61 5.63
C LYS A 210 -24.20 14.14 6.30
N ALA A 211 -25.36 13.56 5.99
CA ALA A 211 -26.62 13.90 6.66
C ALA A 211 -26.69 13.38 8.11
N LEU A 212 -25.82 12.44 8.50
CA LEU A 212 -25.74 11.91 9.85
C LEU A 212 -24.82 12.77 10.74
N ASP A 213 -25.05 12.74 12.06
CA ASP A 213 -24.20 13.41 13.06
C ASP A 213 -22.91 12.61 13.34
N ILE A 214 -22.12 12.36 12.28
CA ILE A 214 -20.82 11.67 12.34
C ILE A 214 -19.72 12.58 11.78
N SER A 215 -18.49 12.39 12.23
CA SER A 215 -17.35 13.16 11.72
C SER A 215 -17.03 12.81 10.25
N SER A 216 -16.42 13.74 9.51
CA SER A 216 -15.97 13.49 8.12
C SER A 216 -15.06 12.27 8.01
N ASN A 217 -14.13 12.11 8.96
CA ASN A 217 -13.21 10.96 8.99
C ASN A 217 -13.95 9.64 9.20
N GLN A 218 -15.02 9.63 10.02
CA GLN A 218 -15.84 8.43 10.21
C GLN A 218 -16.66 8.11 8.96
N ALA A 219 -17.24 9.12 8.30
CA ALA A 219 -17.96 8.93 7.05
C ALA A 219 -17.05 8.35 5.96
N GLU A 220 -15.84 8.89 5.80
CA GLU A 220 -14.83 8.36 4.87
C GLU A 220 -14.41 6.92 5.23
N ALA A 221 -14.16 6.65 6.51
CA ALA A 221 -13.77 5.31 6.96
C ALA A 221 -14.89 4.28 6.71
N ILE A 222 -16.15 4.63 6.98
CA ILE A 222 -17.32 3.79 6.70
C ILE A 222 -17.48 3.55 5.20
N LEU A 223 -17.35 4.59 4.38
CA LEU A 223 -17.48 4.46 2.93
C LEU A 223 -16.37 3.59 2.34
N ASN A 224 -15.12 3.80 2.77
CA ASN A 224 -13.97 3.01 2.31
C ASN A 224 -14.04 1.54 2.76
N ALA A 225 -14.71 1.28 3.88
CA ALA A 225 -14.98 -0.07 4.35
C ALA A 225 -16.22 -0.71 3.69
N GLU A 226 -16.98 0.03 2.87
CA GLU A 226 -18.21 -0.41 2.22
C GLU A 226 -19.29 -0.90 3.21
N ILE A 227 -19.35 -0.29 4.41
CA ILE A 227 -20.29 -0.67 5.48
C ILE A 227 -21.41 0.36 5.71
N ASP A 228 -21.59 1.30 4.79
CA ASP A 228 -22.59 2.37 4.92
C ASP A 228 -24.03 1.83 4.91
N ASP A 229 -24.34 0.82 4.10
CA ASP A 229 -25.66 0.19 4.11
C ASP A 229 -25.97 -0.45 5.47
N THR A 230 -25.00 -1.16 6.08
CA THR A 230 -25.10 -1.72 7.44
C THR A 230 -25.31 -0.63 8.51
N LEU A 231 -24.69 0.54 8.31
CA LEU A 231 -24.89 1.69 9.20
C LEU A 231 -26.36 2.15 9.15
N PHE A 232 -26.90 2.37 7.95
CA PHE A 232 -28.28 2.81 7.77
C PHE A 232 -29.29 1.76 8.25
N ASP A 233 -29.07 0.48 7.98
CA ASP A 233 -29.91 -0.62 8.47
C ASP A 233 -30.00 -0.63 10.01
N GLY A 234 -28.91 -0.34 10.71
CA GLY A 234 -28.90 -0.23 12.18
C GLY A 234 -29.60 1.02 12.72
N ILE A 235 -29.53 2.13 11.99
CA ILE A 235 -30.18 3.41 12.35
C ILE A 235 -31.70 3.33 12.11
N GLU A 236 -32.12 2.76 10.98
CA GLU A 236 -33.52 2.66 10.55
C GLU A 236 -34.21 1.41 11.11
N GLY A 237 -33.43 0.43 11.56
CA GLY A 237 -33.92 -0.82 12.13
C GLY A 237 -34.65 -0.67 13.47
N ASN A 238 -35.10 -1.80 14.01
CA ASN A 238 -35.99 -1.86 15.18
C ASN A 238 -35.44 -1.15 16.43
N LEU A 239 -34.11 -1.21 16.64
CA LEU A 239 -33.45 -0.64 17.82
C LEU A 239 -33.12 0.86 17.69
N ARG A 240 -33.31 1.44 16.50
CA ARG A 240 -33.08 2.86 16.17
C ARG A 240 -31.77 3.41 16.75
N LEU A 241 -30.65 2.84 16.34
CA LEU A 241 -29.36 3.14 16.94
C LEU A 241 -28.91 4.58 16.65
N PRO A 242 -28.32 5.28 17.63
CA PRO A 242 -27.69 6.58 17.37
C PRO A 242 -26.52 6.42 16.40
N ALA A 243 -26.50 7.26 15.35
CA ALA A 243 -25.56 7.13 14.22
C ALA A 243 -24.07 7.11 14.66
N LYS A 244 -23.69 7.96 15.60
CA LYS A 244 -22.29 8.12 16.02
C LYS A 244 -21.74 6.96 16.88
N PRO A 245 -22.41 6.51 17.95
CA PRO A 245 -22.05 5.27 18.63
C PRO A 245 -22.03 4.06 17.71
N TRP A 246 -23.03 3.92 16.83
CA TRP A 246 -23.12 2.79 15.90
C TRP A 246 -21.97 2.79 14.87
N ALA A 247 -21.70 3.93 14.24
CA ALA A 247 -20.55 4.11 13.35
C ALA A 247 -19.23 3.77 14.04
N SER A 248 -19.05 4.20 15.29
CA SER A 248 -17.82 3.93 16.04
C SER A 248 -17.68 2.44 16.34
N ALA A 249 -18.77 1.78 16.76
CA ALA A 249 -18.77 0.35 17.05
C ALA A 249 -18.47 -0.49 15.80
N LEU A 250 -19.06 -0.15 14.65
CA LEU A 250 -18.80 -0.81 13.37
C LEU A 250 -17.34 -0.68 12.92
N LEU A 251 -16.73 0.51 13.10
CA LEU A 251 -15.33 0.73 12.73
C LEU A 251 -14.35 0.04 13.69
N GLU A 252 -14.71 -0.10 14.97
CA GLU A 252 -13.86 -0.71 15.99
C GLU A 252 -13.94 -2.25 16.00
N LEU A 253 -15.14 -2.81 15.85
CA LEU A 253 -15.43 -4.24 16.01
C LEU A 253 -15.78 -4.95 14.69
N GLY A 254 -15.95 -4.20 13.60
CA GLY A 254 -16.26 -4.74 12.28
C GLY A 254 -17.71 -5.22 12.15
N THR A 255 -17.94 -6.06 11.13
CA THR A 255 -19.28 -6.55 10.73
C THR A 255 -19.49 -8.05 10.98
N SER A 256 -18.61 -8.70 11.75
CA SER A 256 -18.65 -10.15 11.98
C SER A 256 -19.93 -10.61 12.71
N ASN A 257 -20.46 -9.80 13.63
CA ASN A 257 -21.71 -10.07 14.33
C ASN A 257 -22.51 -8.77 14.52
N VAL A 258 -23.08 -8.27 13.42
CA VAL A 258 -23.84 -7.01 13.39
C VAL A 258 -25.05 -7.05 14.32
N GLN A 259 -25.73 -8.19 14.44
CA GLN A 259 -26.92 -8.32 15.28
C GLN A 259 -26.56 -8.14 16.77
N ALA A 260 -25.57 -8.86 17.27
CA ALA A 260 -25.11 -8.70 18.65
C ALA A 260 -24.55 -7.30 18.91
N LEU A 261 -23.79 -6.75 17.96
CA LEU A 261 -23.25 -5.40 18.08
C LEU A 261 -24.37 -4.36 18.16
N SER A 262 -25.44 -4.52 17.38
CA SER A 262 -26.60 -3.61 17.40
C SER A 262 -27.29 -3.62 18.77
N VAL A 263 -27.47 -4.81 19.36
CA VAL A 263 -28.07 -4.97 20.70
C VAL A 263 -27.17 -4.36 21.77
N ALA A 264 -25.86 -4.65 21.72
CA ALA A 264 -24.91 -4.11 22.69
C ALA A 264 -24.86 -2.57 22.65
N VAL A 265 -24.86 -1.96 21.45
CA VAL A 265 -24.91 -0.51 21.31
C VAL A 265 -26.24 0.06 21.84
N HIS A 266 -27.37 -0.59 21.56
CA HIS A 266 -28.67 -0.19 22.11
C HIS A 266 -28.70 -0.23 23.64
N LEU A 267 -28.19 -1.31 24.24
CA LEU A 267 -28.13 -1.47 25.70
C LEU A 267 -27.22 -0.43 26.35
N ARG A 268 -26.08 -0.10 25.71
CA ARG A 268 -25.17 0.94 26.20
C ARG A 268 -25.84 2.30 26.19
N GLU A 269 -26.49 2.67 25.10
CA GLU A 269 -27.17 3.96 24.97
C GLU A 269 -28.40 4.06 25.87
N SER A 270 -28.99 2.92 26.25
CA SER A 270 -30.05 2.84 27.27
C SER A 270 -29.51 2.86 28.71
N GLY A 271 -28.18 2.89 28.91
CA GLY A 271 -27.55 2.93 30.22
C GLY A 271 -27.58 1.59 30.98
N LEU A 272 -27.76 0.46 30.29
CA LEU A 272 -27.81 -0.87 30.89
C LEU A 272 -26.45 -1.56 30.94
N ILE A 273 -25.54 -1.20 30.02
CA ILE A 273 -24.17 -1.73 29.98
C ILE A 273 -23.12 -0.64 29.81
N THR A 274 -21.89 -0.90 30.26
CA THR A 274 -20.75 -0.02 30.05
C THR A 274 -20.12 -0.20 28.66
N LYS A 275 -19.24 0.73 28.26
CA LYS A 275 -18.52 0.65 26.97
C LYS A 275 -17.69 -0.63 26.86
N ASP A 276 -17.01 -1.00 27.94
CA ASP A 276 -16.11 -2.16 27.97
C ASP A 276 -16.87 -3.49 27.84
N GLY A 277 -18.16 -3.49 28.19
CA GLY A 277 -19.04 -4.65 28.01
C GLY A 277 -19.37 -4.95 26.54
N ILE A 278 -19.24 -4.00 25.61
CA ILE A 278 -19.66 -4.20 24.21
C ILE A 278 -18.84 -5.32 23.55
N ASP A 279 -17.51 -5.20 23.47
CA ASP A 279 -16.67 -6.20 22.78
C ASP A 279 -16.79 -7.58 23.46
N ALA A 280 -16.75 -7.60 24.80
CA ALA A 280 -16.82 -8.83 25.57
C ALA A 280 -18.14 -9.59 25.36
N LEU A 281 -19.28 -8.89 25.40
CA LEU A 281 -20.60 -9.49 25.22
C LEU A 281 -20.83 -9.92 23.77
N VAL A 282 -20.42 -9.10 22.79
CA VAL A 282 -20.54 -9.41 21.36
C VAL A 282 -19.76 -10.67 21.00
N ARG A 283 -18.52 -10.83 21.49
CA ARG A 283 -17.71 -12.02 21.21
C ARG A 283 -18.25 -13.30 21.85
N SER A 284 -18.92 -13.18 23.00
CA SER A 284 -19.51 -14.33 23.68
C SER A 284 -20.95 -14.62 23.29
N SER A 285 -21.54 -13.80 22.42
CA SER A 285 -22.90 -14.01 21.94
C SER A 285 -22.94 -15.12 20.88
N GLU A 286 -23.89 -16.02 21.03
CA GLU A 286 -24.26 -16.98 20.00
C GLU A 286 -25.33 -16.37 19.07
N ASP A 287 -25.47 -16.89 17.85
CA ASP A 287 -26.49 -16.45 16.88
C ASP A 287 -27.91 -16.79 17.40
N VAL A 288 -28.47 -15.89 18.19
CA VAL A 288 -29.82 -15.98 18.75
C VAL A 288 -30.64 -14.79 18.27
N LYS A 289 -31.97 -14.93 18.24
CA LYS A 289 -32.89 -13.83 17.92
C LYS A 289 -32.63 -12.58 18.80
N PRO A 290 -32.77 -11.35 18.26
CA PRO A 290 -32.48 -10.10 18.98
C PRO A 290 -33.21 -9.96 20.32
N GLU A 291 -34.45 -10.41 20.43
CA GLU A 291 -35.25 -10.29 21.65
C GLU A 291 -34.68 -11.13 22.80
N ASN A 292 -34.25 -12.35 22.50
CA ASN A 292 -33.59 -13.23 23.47
C ASN A 292 -32.17 -12.75 23.78
N MET A 293 -31.55 -12.05 22.83
CA MET A 293 -30.19 -11.52 22.96
C MET A 293 -30.15 -10.31 23.90
N ILE A 294 -31.18 -9.46 23.92
CA ILE A 294 -31.31 -8.36 24.89
C ILE A 294 -31.31 -8.89 26.32
N GLU A 295 -32.17 -9.87 26.61
CA GLU A 295 -32.29 -10.48 27.93
C GLU A 295 -31.00 -11.19 28.33
N TRP A 296 -30.42 -11.98 27.41
CA TRP A 296 -29.15 -12.66 27.64
C TRP A 296 -28.00 -11.68 27.92
N MET A 297 -27.84 -10.63 27.10
CA MET A 297 -26.76 -9.64 27.27
C MET A 297 -26.90 -8.86 28.57
N THR A 298 -28.12 -8.55 29.00
CA THR A 298 -28.35 -7.82 30.25
C THR A 298 -28.02 -8.69 31.48
N ASN A 299 -28.38 -9.97 31.43
CA ASN A 299 -28.01 -10.93 32.48
C ASN A 299 -26.50 -11.16 32.53
N GLU A 300 -25.86 -11.39 31.38
CA GLU A 300 -24.40 -11.58 31.30
C GLU A 300 -23.63 -10.32 31.71
N ALA A 301 -24.12 -9.13 31.35
CA ALA A 301 -23.53 -7.88 31.82
C ALA A 301 -23.56 -7.78 33.35
N SER A 302 -24.66 -8.18 33.98
CA SER A 302 -24.80 -8.19 35.44
C SER A 302 -23.85 -9.20 36.10
N LEU A 303 -23.72 -10.41 35.53
CA LEU A 303 -22.83 -11.44 36.05
C LEU A 303 -21.35 -11.07 35.93
N ARG A 304 -20.98 -10.36 34.85
CA ARG A 304 -19.59 -9.99 34.55
C ARG A 304 -19.21 -8.59 35.04
N GLY A 305 -20.11 -7.86 35.68
CA GLY A 305 -19.84 -6.52 36.24
C GLY A 305 -19.80 -5.39 35.20
N PHE A 306 -20.41 -5.58 34.03
CA PHE A 306 -20.52 -4.57 32.97
C PHE A 306 -21.75 -3.66 33.11
N VAL A 307 -22.39 -3.62 34.28
CA VAL A 307 -23.53 -2.74 34.55
C VAL A 307 -23.02 -1.40 35.09
N PRO A 308 -23.59 -0.26 34.67
CA PRO A 308 -23.26 1.04 35.23
C PRO A 308 -23.46 1.10 36.75
N ALA A 309 -22.47 1.57 37.50
CA ALA A 309 -22.59 1.78 38.95
C ALA A 309 -23.63 2.87 39.27
N ASP A 310 -24.48 2.62 40.27
CA ASP A 310 -25.49 3.59 40.71
C ASP A 310 -24.83 4.86 41.26
N SER A 311 -25.47 6.02 41.07
CA SER A 311 -24.92 7.31 41.50
C SER A 311 -24.57 7.35 42.99
N SER A 312 -25.33 6.63 43.82
CA SER A 312 -25.07 6.52 45.27
C SER A 312 -23.86 5.63 45.62
N GLU A 313 -23.54 4.63 44.81
CA GLU A 313 -22.34 3.81 44.97
C GLU A 313 -21.10 4.58 44.51
N VAL A 314 -21.22 5.33 43.42
CA VAL A 314 -20.17 6.22 42.92
C VAL A 314 -19.82 7.28 43.97
N GLU A 315 -20.82 7.92 44.58
CA GLU A 315 -20.62 8.93 45.64
C GLU A 315 -19.89 8.35 46.85
N LYS A 316 -20.28 7.18 47.34
CA LYS A 316 -19.60 6.52 48.47
C LYS A 316 -18.15 6.18 48.17
N VAL A 317 -17.88 5.61 47.00
CA VAL A 317 -16.52 5.25 46.60
C VAL A 317 -15.64 6.50 46.40
N VAL A 318 -16.23 7.59 45.90
CA VAL A 318 -15.56 8.88 45.82
C VAL A 318 -15.26 9.44 47.22
N GLU A 319 -16.20 9.38 48.16
CA GLU A 319 -15.98 9.80 49.56
C GLU A 319 -14.89 8.98 50.24
N ASP A 320 -14.91 7.65 50.10
CA ASP A 320 -13.89 6.75 50.66
C ASP A 320 -12.50 7.07 50.11
N ILE A 321 -12.38 7.28 48.79
CA ILE A 321 -11.09 7.59 48.15
C ILE A 321 -10.59 8.99 48.52
N LEU A 322 -11.49 9.97 48.63
CA LEU A 322 -11.15 11.32 49.08
C LEU A 322 -10.71 11.32 50.54
N GLY A 323 -11.30 10.47 51.38
CA GLY A 323 -10.85 10.24 52.76
C GLY A 323 -9.48 9.56 52.84
N GLU A 324 -9.25 8.51 52.05
CA GLU A 324 -7.97 7.78 51.98
C GLU A 324 -6.83 8.65 51.40
N LYS A 325 -7.16 9.65 50.55
CA LYS A 325 -6.18 10.49 49.84
C LYS A 325 -6.37 11.98 50.09
N ALA A 326 -6.84 12.36 51.28
CA ALA A 326 -7.10 13.75 51.65
C ALA A 326 -5.84 14.64 51.50
N ASP A 327 -4.66 14.11 51.81
CA ASP A 327 -3.38 14.81 51.67
C ASP A 327 -3.11 15.27 50.22
N MET A 328 -3.51 14.44 49.24
CA MET A 328 -3.34 14.75 47.82
C MET A 328 -4.24 15.90 47.36
N VAL A 329 -5.44 15.99 47.93
CA VAL A 329 -6.39 17.08 47.67
C VAL A 329 -5.91 18.38 48.32
N ASN A 330 -5.38 18.31 49.54
CA ASN A 330 -4.84 19.46 50.26
C ASN A 330 -3.58 20.05 49.59
N GLU A 331 -2.70 19.22 49.03
CA GLU A 331 -1.49 19.68 48.35
C GLU A 331 -1.72 20.23 46.93
N LYS A 332 -2.67 19.64 46.18
CA LYS A 332 -2.83 19.92 44.73
C LYS A 332 -4.17 20.56 44.35
N GLY A 333 -5.12 20.68 45.29
CA GLY A 333 -6.45 21.23 45.05
C GLY A 333 -7.15 20.58 43.84
N MET A 334 -7.74 21.40 42.98
CA MET A 334 -8.43 20.93 41.77
C MET A 334 -7.53 20.19 40.76
N ALA A 335 -6.20 20.34 40.84
CA ALA A 335 -5.27 19.59 39.99
C ALA A 335 -5.16 18.11 40.39
N ALA A 336 -5.67 17.72 41.57
CA ALA A 336 -5.76 16.33 42.01
C ALA A 336 -6.84 15.53 41.24
N MET A 337 -7.74 16.19 40.51
CA MET A 337 -8.88 15.54 39.85
C MET A 337 -8.47 14.46 38.84
N GLY A 338 -7.44 14.72 38.02
CA GLY A 338 -6.96 13.75 37.02
C GLY A 338 -6.42 12.45 37.65
N PRO A 339 -5.45 12.53 38.59
CA PRO A 339 -4.97 11.37 39.33
C PRO A 339 -6.06 10.63 40.11
N LEU A 340 -6.98 11.34 40.77
CA LEU A 340 -8.08 10.74 41.52
C LEU A 340 -9.11 10.06 40.62
N MET A 341 -9.38 10.61 39.44
CA MET A 341 -10.26 9.98 38.45
C MET A 341 -9.73 8.59 38.04
N GLY A 342 -8.42 8.44 37.82
CA GLY A 342 -7.84 7.13 37.51
C GLY A 342 -8.00 6.10 38.65
N VAL A 343 -7.89 6.55 39.91
CA VAL A 343 -8.02 5.69 41.10
C VAL A 343 -9.47 5.27 41.33
N VAL A 344 -10.41 6.21 41.19
CA VAL A 344 -11.86 5.93 41.33
C VAL A 344 -12.33 4.99 40.23
N MET A 345 -11.94 5.23 38.98
CA MET A 345 -12.29 4.35 37.85
C MET A 345 -11.69 2.95 38.00
N ALA A 346 -10.48 2.82 38.54
CA ALA A 346 -9.87 1.53 38.83
C ALA A 346 -10.59 0.76 39.94
N ARG A 347 -11.03 1.43 41.02
CA ARG A 347 -11.76 0.81 42.13
C ARG A 347 -13.18 0.40 41.73
N LEU A 348 -13.81 1.16 40.84
CA LEU A 348 -15.11 0.86 40.24
C LEU A 348 -15.00 -0.10 39.04
N GLY A 349 -13.81 -0.63 38.72
CA GLY A 349 -13.63 -1.63 37.66
C GLY A 349 -14.05 -1.17 36.25
N GLY A 350 -14.09 0.14 35.99
CA GLY A 350 -14.64 0.69 34.74
C GLY A 350 -16.18 0.67 34.66
N SER A 351 -16.86 0.24 35.72
CA SER A 351 -18.32 0.14 35.78
C SER A 351 -19.02 1.50 35.94
N ALA A 352 -18.31 2.60 36.19
CA ALA A 352 -18.94 3.91 36.40
C ALA A 352 -18.80 4.84 35.18
N ASP A 353 -19.85 5.62 34.87
CA ASP A 353 -19.77 6.66 33.84
C ASP A 353 -18.77 7.74 34.28
N GLY A 354 -17.71 7.92 33.50
CA GLY A 354 -16.67 8.92 33.75
C GLY A 354 -17.21 10.35 33.87
N LYS A 355 -18.37 10.68 33.28
CA LYS A 355 -19.05 11.97 33.49
C LYS A 355 -19.62 12.10 34.90
N ILE A 356 -20.26 11.04 35.40
CA ILE A 356 -20.85 11.00 36.75
C ILE A 356 -19.72 11.06 37.78
N VAL A 357 -18.66 10.27 37.60
CA VAL A 357 -17.47 10.28 38.45
C VAL A 357 -16.79 11.65 38.44
N SER A 358 -16.63 12.28 37.26
CA SER A 358 -16.05 13.62 37.15
C SER A 358 -16.87 14.67 37.89
N LYS A 359 -18.19 14.59 37.79
CA LYS A 359 -19.10 15.52 38.47
C LYS A 359 -19.02 15.34 39.99
N ALA A 360 -19.14 14.12 40.48
CA ALA A 360 -19.08 13.80 41.92
C ALA A 360 -17.73 14.21 42.54
N LEU A 361 -16.60 13.90 41.87
CA LEU A 361 -15.27 14.32 42.31
C LEU A 361 -15.14 15.84 42.35
N ARG A 362 -15.65 16.54 41.33
CA ARG A 362 -15.56 18.01 41.25
C ARG A 362 -16.36 18.68 42.37
N GLU A 363 -17.59 18.20 42.63
CA GLU A 363 -18.45 18.73 43.70
C GLU A 363 -17.82 18.51 45.07
N LYS A 364 -17.38 17.28 45.38
CA LYS A 364 -16.79 16.94 46.68
C LYS A 364 -15.43 17.61 46.96
N ILE A 365 -14.56 17.71 45.96
CA ILE A 365 -13.29 18.46 46.10
C ILE A 365 -13.57 19.94 46.35
N SER A 366 -14.57 20.52 45.67
CA SER A 366 -14.96 21.92 45.90
C SER A 366 -15.55 22.15 47.28
N GLU A 367 -16.29 21.19 47.84
CA GLU A 367 -16.80 21.25 49.22
C GLU A 367 -15.67 21.20 50.24
N MET A 368 -14.68 20.31 50.06
CA MET A 368 -13.50 20.20 50.93
C MET A 368 -12.60 21.45 50.88
N MET A 369 -12.61 22.20 49.78
CA MET A 369 -11.83 23.44 49.63
C MET A 369 -12.55 24.69 50.19
N ASN A 370 -13.86 24.63 50.40
CA ASN A 370 -14.68 25.73 50.93
C ASN A 370 -15.00 25.58 52.44
N GLN A 371 -14.57 24.48 53.06
CA GLN A 371 -14.46 24.30 54.51
C GLN A 371 -13.06 24.69 54.97
#